data_AF-C9JXG5-F1
#
_entry.id   AF-C9JXG5-F1
#
_cell.length_a   1.000
_cell.length_b   1.000
_cell.length_c   1.000
_cell.angle_alpha   90.00
_cell.angle_beta   90.00
_cell.angle_gamma   90.00
#
_symmetry.space_group_name_H-M   'P 1'
#
loop_
_entity.id
_entity.type
_entity.pdbx_description
1 polymer ?
#
loop_
_entity_poly.entity_id
_entity_poly.type
_entity_poly.pdbx_seq_one_letter_code
_entity_poly.pdbx_strand_id
1 'polypeptide(L)'
;MSSESSKKRKPKVIRSDGAPAEGKRNRSDTEQEGKYYSEEAEVDLRDPGRDYELYKYTCQELQRLMAEIQDLKSRGGKDVAIEIEERRIQSCVHFMTLKKLNRLAHIRLKKGRDQTHEAKQKVDAYHLQLQNLLYEVMHLQKEITKCLEFKSKHEEIDLVSLEEFYKEAPPDISKAEVTMGDPHQQTLARLDWELEQRKRLAEKYRECLSNKEKILKEIEVKK
;
A
#
# COMPACT_ATOMS: atom_id res chain seq x y z
N MET A 1 -31.00 32.18 -22.76
CA MET A 1 -30.21 31.90 -21.54
C MET A 1 -29.37 30.66 -21.78
N SER A 2 -28.05 30.86 -21.72
CA SER A 2 -26.95 29.88 -21.63
C SER A 2 -26.70 28.88 -22.76
N SER A 3 -25.58 29.13 -23.42
CA SER A 3 -24.84 28.34 -24.38
C SER A 3 -24.16 27.12 -23.75
N GLU A 4 -24.33 25.96 -24.39
CA GLU A 4 -23.52 24.76 -24.15
C GLU A 4 -22.09 24.96 -24.65
N SER A 5 -21.12 24.77 -23.76
CA SER A 5 -19.70 24.81 -24.09
C SER A 5 -19.08 23.43 -23.94
N SER A 6 -18.82 22.80 -25.09
CA SER A 6 -18.16 21.51 -25.24
C SER A 6 -16.71 21.55 -24.72
N LYS A 7 -16.43 20.98 -23.55
CA LYS A 7 -15.07 20.70 -23.08
C LYS A 7 -14.66 19.26 -23.42
N LYS A 8 -13.78 19.13 -24.41
CA LYS A 8 -13.08 17.92 -24.84
C LYS A 8 -12.41 17.20 -23.64
N ARG A 9 -12.79 15.94 -23.39
CA ARG A 9 -12.12 15.06 -22.42
C ARG A 9 -10.77 14.60 -23.00
N LYS A 10 -9.69 14.75 -22.23
CA LYS A 10 -8.36 14.20 -22.56
C LYS A 10 -8.37 12.66 -22.41
N PRO A 11 -7.67 11.90 -23.27
CA PRO A 11 -7.65 10.45 -23.17
C PRO A 11 -6.83 9.97 -21.97
N LYS A 12 -7.36 8.93 -21.32
CA LYS A 12 -6.83 8.25 -20.13
C LYS A 12 -5.64 7.38 -20.57
N VAL A 13 -4.43 7.73 -20.11
CA VAL A 13 -3.24 6.89 -20.29
C VAL A 13 -3.35 5.72 -19.30
N ILE A 14 -3.67 4.53 -19.83
CA ILE A 14 -3.58 3.26 -19.11
C ILE A 14 -2.10 2.87 -19.14
N ARG A 15 -1.42 2.94 -17.98
CA ARG A 15 -0.11 2.29 -17.82
C ARG A 15 -0.35 0.80 -17.61
N SER A 16 0.06 0.01 -18.60
CA SER A 16 0.12 -1.44 -18.54
C SER A 16 1.27 -1.87 -17.62
N ASP A 17 0.95 -2.53 -16.51
CA ASP A 17 1.90 -3.37 -15.78
C ASP A 17 2.21 -4.60 -16.64
N GLY A 18 3.45 -4.66 -17.13
CA GLY A 18 3.97 -5.76 -17.91
C GLY A 18 5.49 -5.73 -17.82
N ALA A 19 6.03 -6.51 -16.90
CA ALA A 19 7.47 -6.73 -16.78
C ALA A 19 7.99 -7.42 -18.07
N PRO A 20 9.09 -6.96 -18.68
CA PRO A 20 9.78 -7.78 -19.67
C PRO A 20 10.54 -8.89 -18.94
N ALA A 21 10.21 -10.14 -19.27
CA ALA A 21 11.08 -11.28 -18.97
C ALA A 21 12.33 -11.16 -19.86
N GLU A 22 13.42 -10.62 -19.33
CA GLU A 22 14.72 -10.72 -20.00
C GLU A 22 15.29 -12.13 -19.79
N GLY A 23 15.46 -12.83 -20.91
CA GLY A 23 16.01 -14.16 -20.97
C GLY A 23 17.43 -14.23 -20.42
N LYS A 24 17.67 -15.27 -19.63
CA LYS A 24 18.98 -15.76 -19.22
C LYS A 24 19.96 -15.77 -20.40
N ARG A 25 20.86 -14.80 -20.44
CA ARG A 25 22.20 -15.01 -20.99
C ARG A 25 23.10 -15.40 -19.82
N ASN A 26 23.30 -16.71 -19.65
CA ASN A 26 24.43 -17.24 -18.91
C ASN A 26 25.69 -16.76 -19.64
N ARG A 27 26.23 -15.61 -19.22
CA ARG A 27 27.64 -15.30 -19.43
C ARG A 27 28.34 -15.85 -18.19
N SER A 28 29.08 -16.93 -18.37
CA SER A 28 30.00 -17.47 -17.38
C SER A 28 30.94 -16.34 -16.95
N ASP A 29 30.63 -15.70 -15.83
CA ASP A 29 31.47 -14.68 -15.20
C ASP A 29 32.37 -15.35 -14.16
N THR A 30 33.01 -16.43 -14.59
CA THR A 30 34.06 -17.13 -13.86
C THR A 30 35.33 -16.92 -14.66
N GLU A 31 35.88 -15.70 -14.66
CA GLU A 31 37.27 -15.37 -15.02
C GLU A 31 37.46 -13.85 -15.18
N GLN A 32 37.31 -13.10 -14.09
CA GLN A 32 37.99 -11.81 -13.94
C GLN A 32 38.09 -11.40 -12.45
N GLU A 33 38.59 -12.31 -11.60
CA GLU A 33 39.18 -11.98 -10.29
C GLU A 33 40.55 -11.26 -10.46
N GLY A 34 40.64 -10.34 -11.41
CA GLY A 34 41.75 -9.42 -11.51
C GLY A 34 41.43 -8.21 -10.64
N LYS A 35 41.90 -8.22 -9.37
CA LYS A 35 41.99 -7.08 -8.43
C LYS A 35 41.87 -5.70 -9.12
N TYR A 36 40.66 -5.27 -9.41
CA TYR A 36 40.41 -3.90 -9.82
C TYR A 36 40.41 -3.10 -8.52
N TYR A 37 41.37 -2.19 -8.39
CA TYR A 37 41.39 -1.25 -7.28
C TYR A 37 40.13 -0.38 -7.37
N SER A 38 39.06 -0.81 -6.68
CA SER A 38 37.86 -0.01 -6.53
C SER A 38 38.04 0.87 -5.32
N GLU A 39 38.13 2.18 -5.55
CA GLU A 39 38.12 3.16 -4.46
C GLU A 39 36.84 3.06 -3.61
N GLU A 40 35.76 2.46 -4.13
CA GLU A 40 34.56 2.17 -3.34
C GLU A 40 34.82 1.09 -2.27
N ALA A 41 35.60 0.05 -2.59
CA ALA A 41 35.98 -0.97 -1.61
C ALA A 41 36.99 -0.44 -0.59
N GLU A 42 37.88 0.48 -1.01
CA GLU A 42 38.81 1.15 -0.10
C GLU A 42 38.08 2.02 0.92
N VAL A 43 37.02 2.74 0.50
CA VAL A 43 36.20 3.57 1.38
C VAL A 43 35.65 2.79 2.58
N ASP A 44 35.29 1.53 2.37
CA ASP A 44 34.67 0.68 3.39
C ASP A 44 35.65 0.17 4.45
N LEU A 45 36.93 0.05 4.09
CA LEU A 45 37.98 -0.42 4.99
C LEU A 45 38.67 0.73 5.74
N ARG A 46 38.58 1.95 5.20
CA ARG A 46 39.27 3.12 5.76
C ARG A 46 38.42 3.86 6.77
N ASP A 47 39.04 4.18 7.89
CA ASP A 47 38.45 5.02 8.92
C ASP A 47 38.29 6.49 8.44
N PRO A 48 37.07 7.06 8.48
CA PRO A 48 36.84 8.46 8.10
C PRO A 48 37.60 9.47 8.97
N GLY A 49 37.81 9.17 10.26
CA GLY A 49 38.54 10.04 11.18
C GLY A 49 40.00 10.19 10.77
N ARG A 50 40.67 9.06 10.50
CA ARG A 50 42.06 9.04 9.99
C ARG A 50 42.20 9.76 8.65
N ASP A 51 41.24 9.62 7.75
CA ASP A 51 41.26 10.33 6.47
C ASP A 51 41.10 11.85 6.65
N TYR A 52 40.33 12.28 7.65
CA TYR A 52 40.20 13.70 8.01
C TYR A 52 41.47 14.25 8.66
N GLU A 53 42.13 13.48 9.52
CA GLU A 53 43.44 13.84 10.07
C GLU A 53 44.50 13.95 8.97
N LEU A 54 44.53 12.99 8.05
CA LEU A 54 45.42 13.02 6.90
C LEU A 54 45.14 14.23 6.00
N TYR A 55 43.87 14.59 5.79
CA TYR A 55 43.50 15.80 5.08
C TYR A 55 44.08 17.06 5.75
N LYS A 56 43.91 17.20 7.06
CA LYS A 56 44.46 18.34 7.82
C LYS A 56 45.97 18.42 7.69
N TYR A 57 46.66 17.30 7.91
CA TYR A 57 48.10 17.21 7.77
C TYR A 57 48.56 17.61 6.37
N THR A 58 47.92 17.05 5.33
CA THR A 58 48.25 17.34 3.92
C THR A 58 48.08 18.83 3.59
N CYS A 59 47.04 19.48 4.11
CA CYS A 59 46.84 20.92 3.97
C CYS A 59 47.91 21.76 4.67
N GLN A 60 48.31 21.37 5.90
CA GLN A 60 49.37 22.06 6.64
C GLN A 60 50.71 21.94 5.94
N GLU A 61 51.05 20.75 5.44
CA GLU A 61 52.28 20.51 4.69
C GLU A 61 52.32 21.30 3.38
N LEU A 62 51.20 21.37 2.66
CA LEU A 62 51.09 22.24 1.47
C LEU A 62 51.30 23.71 1.81
N GLN A 63 50.72 24.20 2.91
CA GLN A 63 50.93 25.58 3.35
C GLN A 63 52.39 25.84 3.70
N ARG A 64 53.05 24.90 4.40
CA ARG A 64 54.48 24.98 4.73
C ARG A 64 55.34 25.03 3.47
N LEU A 65 55.15 24.11 2.52
CA LEU A 65 55.91 24.07 1.28
C LEU A 65 55.72 25.34 0.43
N MET A 66 54.50 25.88 0.40
CA MET A 66 54.22 27.12 -0.32
C MET A 66 54.91 28.33 0.34
N ALA A 67 54.98 28.38 1.67
CA ALA A 67 55.72 29.39 2.41
C ALA A 67 57.23 29.28 2.18
N GLU A 68 57.79 28.06 2.21
CA GLU A 68 59.19 27.80 1.90
C GLU A 68 59.55 28.23 0.47
N ILE A 69 58.70 27.92 -0.52
CA ILE A 69 58.88 28.38 -1.91
C ILE A 69 58.87 29.91 -1.98
N GLN A 70 58.04 30.58 -1.19
CA GLN A 70 57.99 32.05 -1.15
C GLN A 70 59.26 32.65 -0.54
N ASP A 71 59.80 32.06 0.53
CA ASP A 71 61.06 32.49 1.15
C ASP A 71 62.27 32.24 0.23
N LEU A 72 62.33 31.08 -0.43
CA LEU A 72 63.38 30.79 -1.42
C LEU A 72 63.38 31.80 -2.57
N LYS A 73 62.18 32.20 -3.04
CA LYS A 73 62.04 33.24 -4.07
C LYS A 73 62.48 34.63 -3.61
N SER A 74 62.36 34.96 -2.33
CA SER A 74 62.73 36.28 -1.80
C SER A 74 64.24 36.43 -1.57
N ARG A 75 64.94 35.33 -1.24
CA ARG A 75 66.39 35.33 -0.94
C ARG A 75 67.28 35.37 -2.17
N GLY A 76 66.88 34.71 -3.27
CA GLY A 76 67.69 34.61 -4.50
C GLY A 76 68.97 33.77 -4.33
N GLY A 77 69.54 33.28 -5.44
CA GLY A 77 70.76 32.44 -5.41
C GLY A 77 70.89 31.52 -6.63
N LYS A 78 72.09 30.92 -6.82
CA LYS A 78 72.37 30.02 -7.96
C LYS A 78 71.65 28.67 -7.85
N ASP A 79 71.44 28.15 -6.64
CA ASP A 79 70.81 26.84 -6.40
C ASP A 79 69.31 26.91 -6.05
N VAL A 80 68.77 28.11 -5.88
CA VAL A 80 67.37 28.37 -5.49
C VAL A 80 66.37 27.75 -6.48
N ALA A 81 66.70 27.69 -7.76
CA ALA A 81 65.82 27.10 -8.78
C ALA A 81 65.62 25.59 -8.57
N ILE A 82 66.66 24.87 -8.15
CA ILE A 82 66.61 23.41 -7.93
C ILE A 82 65.79 23.12 -6.67
N GLU A 83 66.03 23.85 -5.58
CA GLU A 83 65.29 23.69 -4.33
C GLU A 83 63.80 24.03 -4.48
N ILE A 84 63.46 25.08 -5.24
CA ILE A 84 62.06 25.42 -5.56
C ILE A 84 61.40 24.28 -6.33
N GLU A 85 62.08 23.67 -7.30
CA GLU A 85 61.51 22.58 -8.08
C GLU A 85 61.28 21.34 -7.22
N GLU A 86 62.21 21.02 -6.31
CA GLU A 86 62.02 19.94 -5.35
C GLU A 86 60.78 20.17 -4.47
N ARG A 87 60.54 21.40 -3.99
CA ARG A 87 59.37 21.70 -3.15
C ARG A 87 58.08 21.72 -3.93
N ARG A 88 58.13 22.04 -5.23
CA ARG A 88 57.00 21.87 -6.15
C ARG A 88 56.65 20.40 -6.34
N ILE A 89 57.65 19.53 -6.54
CA ILE A 89 57.43 18.08 -6.66
C ILE A 89 56.77 17.54 -5.38
N GLN A 90 57.27 17.90 -4.19
CA GLN A 90 56.64 17.53 -2.91
C GLN A 90 55.20 18.04 -2.82
N SER A 91 54.95 19.29 -3.22
CA SER A 91 53.60 19.87 -3.25
C SER A 91 52.66 19.09 -4.18
N CYS A 92 53.13 18.66 -5.35
CA CYS A 92 52.36 17.84 -6.28
C CYS A 92 51.90 16.52 -5.65
N VAL A 93 52.75 15.86 -4.86
CA VAL A 93 52.40 14.62 -4.12
C VAL A 93 51.29 14.87 -3.10
N HIS A 94 51.38 15.97 -2.34
CA HIS A 94 50.31 16.36 -1.42
C HIS A 94 49.01 16.71 -2.16
N PHE A 95 49.07 17.37 -3.32
CA PHE A 95 47.90 17.60 -4.16
C PHE A 95 47.23 16.31 -4.66
N MET A 96 48.02 15.31 -5.06
CA MET A 96 47.49 13.99 -5.43
C MET A 96 46.78 13.33 -4.25
N THR A 97 47.35 13.44 -3.05
CA THR A 97 46.75 12.94 -1.81
C THR A 97 45.41 13.65 -1.52
N LEU A 98 45.34 14.98 -1.64
CA LEU A 98 44.09 15.73 -1.48
C LEU A 98 43.02 15.31 -2.50
N LYS A 99 43.39 15.12 -3.76
CA LYS A 99 42.45 14.64 -4.80
C LYS A 99 41.88 13.27 -4.45
N LYS A 100 42.73 12.34 -3.99
CA LYS A 100 42.29 11.02 -3.53
C LYS A 100 41.33 11.14 -2.35
N LEU A 101 41.68 11.89 -1.31
CA LEU A 101 40.83 12.09 -0.13
C LEU A 101 39.48 12.70 -0.49
N ASN A 102 39.45 13.66 -1.42
CA ASN A 102 38.21 14.25 -1.92
C ASN A 102 37.33 13.20 -2.64
N ARG A 103 37.92 12.36 -3.49
CA ARG A 103 37.18 11.29 -4.17
C ARG A 103 36.59 10.28 -3.18
N LEU A 104 37.38 9.84 -2.19
CA LEU A 104 36.90 8.96 -1.11
C LEU A 104 35.75 9.59 -0.32
N ALA A 105 35.84 10.89 0.00
CA ALA A 105 34.77 11.61 0.68
C ALA A 105 33.47 11.66 -0.15
N HIS A 106 33.56 11.92 -1.45
CA HIS A 106 32.39 11.90 -2.34
C HIS A 106 31.74 10.52 -2.43
N ILE A 107 32.54 9.45 -2.51
CA ILE A 107 32.04 8.08 -2.50
C ILE A 107 31.31 7.77 -1.18
N ARG A 108 31.92 8.10 -0.02
CA ARG A 108 31.26 7.95 1.30
C ARG A 108 29.91 8.67 1.37
N LEU A 109 29.89 9.91 0.92
CA LEU A 109 28.66 10.72 0.91
C LEU A 109 27.59 10.11 0.01
N LYS A 110 27.97 9.61 -1.18
CA LYS A 110 27.03 8.91 -2.07
C LYS A 110 26.47 7.67 -1.39
N LYS A 111 27.34 6.81 -0.83
CA LYS A 111 26.92 5.60 -0.13
C LYS A 111 25.95 5.88 1.02
N GLY A 112 26.24 6.89 1.85
CA GLY A 112 25.35 7.28 2.95
C GLY A 112 23.99 7.79 2.46
N ARG A 113 23.94 8.55 1.36
CA ARG A 113 22.68 8.99 0.74
C ARG A 113 21.89 7.82 0.18
N ASP A 114 22.54 6.92 -0.55
CA ASP A 114 21.90 5.77 -1.17
C ASP A 114 21.32 4.82 -0.11
N GLN A 115 22.06 4.55 0.97
CA GLN A 115 21.58 3.78 2.11
C GLN A 115 20.38 4.42 2.81
N THR A 116 20.43 5.74 3.02
CA THR A 116 19.31 6.49 3.62
C THR A 116 18.08 6.43 2.72
N HIS A 117 18.28 6.55 1.40
CA HIS A 117 17.21 6.48 0.43
C HIS A 117 16.58 5.08 0.37
N GLU A 118 17.39 4.02 0.38
CA GLU A 118 16.92 2.64 0.42
C GLU A 118 16.12 2.35 1.71
N ALA A 119 16.64 2.77 2.87
CA ALA A 119 15.93 2.64 4.13
C ALA A 119 14.58 3.37 4.12
N LYS A 120 14.55 4.60 3.56
CA LYS A 120 13.31 5.36 3.36
C LYS A 120 12.32 4.59 2.49
N GLN A 121 12.75 4.06 1.35
CA GLN A 121 11.87 3.29 0.45
C GLN A 121 11.27 2.06 1.15
N LYS A 122 12.06 1.36 1.98
CA LYS A 122 11.57 0.24 2.80
C LYS A 122 10.49 0.67 3.78
N VAL A 123 10.69 1.81 4.47
CA VAL A 123 9.68 2.38 5.38
C VAL A 123 8.40 2.74 4.64
N ASP A 124 8.51 3.39 3.47
CA ASP A 124 7.35 3.76 2.65
C ASP A 124 6.57 2.50 2.19
N ALA A 125 7.28 1.43 1.82
CA ALA A 125 6.68 0.15 1.46
C ALA A 125 5.95 -0.52 2.64
N TYR A 126 6.56 -0.55 3.83
CA TYR A 126 5.91 -1.08 5.03
C TYR A 126 4.70 -0.24 5.44
N HIS A 127 4.77 1.09 5.29
CA HIS A 127 3.64 1.95 5.58
C HIS A 127 2.45 1.65 4.65
N LEU A 128 2.71 1.44 3.35
CA LEU A 128 1.67 1.04 2.40
C LEU A 128 1.06 -0.32 2.76
N GLN A 129 1.89 -1.32 3.09
CA GLN A 129 1.40 -2.64 3.52
C GLN A 129 0.54 -2.56 4.78
N LEU A 130 0.96 -1.77 5.76
CA LEU A 130 0.19 -1.54 6.98
C LEU A 130 -1.18 -0.92 6.66
N GLN A 131 -1.24 0.08 5.79
CA GLN A 131 -2.51 0.68 5.38
C GLN A 131 -3.43 -0.35 4.71
N ASN A 132 -2.91 -1.17 3.79
CA ASN A 132 -3.69 -2.23 3.14
C ASN A 132 -4.29 -3.21 4.16
N LEU A 133 -3.49 -3.67 5.11
CA LEU A 133 -3.95 -4.58 6.16
C LEU A 133 -4.99 -3.93 7.08
N LEU A 134 -4.82 -2.65 7.44
CA LEU A 134 -5.81 -1.91 8.21
C LEU A 134 -7.14 -1.80 7.46
N TYR A 135 -7.10 -1.57 6.14
CA TYR A 135 -8.30 -1.56 5.30
C TYR A 135 -8.98 -2.93 5.27
N GLU A 136 -8.23 -4.03 5.14
CA GLU A 136 -8.79 -5.38 5.19
C GLU A 136 -9.45 -5.68 6.54
N VAL A 137 -8.78 -5.35 7.65
CA VAL A 137 -9.33 -5.52 9.01
C VAL A 137 -10.63 -4.73 9.15
N MET A 138 -10.64 -3.46 8.74
CA MET A 138 -11.83 -2.62 8.79
C MET A 138 -12.97 -3.21 7.93
N HIS A 139 -12.66 -3.71 6.74
CA HIS A 139 -13.66 -4.35 5.86
C HIS A 139 -14.25 -5.60 6.51
N LEU A 140 -13.41 -6.49 7.04
CA LEU A 140 -13.86 -7.69 7.73
C LEU A 140 -14.71 -7.35 8.96
N GLN A 141 -14.31 -6.35 9.75
CA GLN A 141 -15.10 -5.88 10.89
C GLN A 141 -16.49 -5.41 10.44
N LYS A 142 -16.60 -4.65 9.35
CA LYS A 142 -17.89 -4.21 8.80
C LYS A 142 -18.77 -5.38 8.38
N GLU A 143 -18.20 -6.38 7.70
CA GLU A 143 -18.97 -7.57 7.29
C GLU A 143 -19.39 -8.41 8.51
N ILE A 144 -18.53 -8.56 9.52
CA ILE A 144 -18.91 -9.22 10.79
C ILE A 144 -20.07 -8.49 11.45
N THR A 145 -19.98 -7.17 11.59
CA THR A 145 -21.07 -6.36 12.15
C THR A 145 -22.36 -6.56 11.38
N LYS A 146 -22.31 -6.51 10.04
CA LYS A 146 -23.47 -6.73 9.18
C LYS A 146 -24.10 -8.13 9.37
N CYS A 147 -23.28 -9.16 9.55
CA CYS A 147 -23.76 -10.51 9.84
C CYS A 147 -24.39 -10.62 11.24
N LEU A 148 -23.82 -9.97 12.25
CA LEU A 148 -24.35 -9.97 13.62
C LEU A 148 -25.63 -9.13 13.76
N GLU A 149 -25.71 -8.02 13.04
CA GLU A 149 -26.89 -7.16 12.99
C GLU A 149 -27.99 -7.70 12.07
N PHE A 150 -27.71 -8.77 11.32
CA PHE A 150 -28.71 -9.40 10.48
C PHE A 150 -29.80 -10.03 11.34
N LYS A 151 -30.94 -9.33 11.41
CA LYS A 151 -32.18 -9.86 11.97
C LYS A 151 -33.09 -10.30 10.84
N SER A 152 -33.48 -11.56 10.86
CA SER A 152 -34.40 -12.07 9.85
C SER A 152 -35.82 -11.64 10.20
N LYS A 153 -36.56 -11.15 9.20
CA LYS A 153 -37.92 -10.58 9.41
C LYS A 153 -38.91 -11.54 10.07
N HIS A 154 -38.68 -12.85 10.01
CA HIS A 154 -39.55 -13.83 10.63
C HIS A 154 -39.55 -13.76 12.16
N GLU A 155 -38.51 -13.20 12.79
CA GLU A 155 -38.45 -12.99 14.23
C GLU A 155 -39.47 -11.95 14.73
N GLU A 156 -39.92 -11.05 13.86
CA GLU A 156 -40.93 -10.03 14.18
C GLU A 156 -42.37 -10.51 13.92
N ILE A 157 -42.55 -11.71 13.37
CA ILE A 157 -43.87 -12.26 13.04
C ILE A 157 -44.41 -13.01 14.25
N ASP A 158 -45.51 -12.52 14.81
CA ASP A 158 -46.27 -13.25 15.82
C ASP A 158 -46.93 -14.48 15.19
N LEU A 159 -46.40 -15.66 15.49
CA LEU A 159 -46.92 -16.94 15.01
C LEU A 159 -47.85 -17.57 16.05
N VAL A 160 -48.93 -18.16 15.57
CA VAL A 160 -49.84 -19.03 16.37
C VAL A 160 -49.04 -20.08 17.14
N SER A 161 -49.53 -20.47 18.32
CA SER A 161 -48.85 -21.43 19.19
C SER A 161 -48.66 -22.79 18.50
N LEU A 162 -47.70 -23.60 18.98
CA LEU A 162 -47.46 -24.94 18.41
C LEU A 162 -48.72 -25.81 18.48
N GLU A 163 -49.47 -25.73 19.56
CA GLU A 163 -50.70 -26.49 19.79
C GLU A 163 -51.79 -26.12 18.77
N GLU A 164 -52.00 -24.81 18.56
CA GLU A 164 -52.97 -24.30 17.58
C GLU A 164 -52.52 -24.62 16.15
N PHE A 165 -51.22 -24.51 15.86
CA PHE A 165 -50.66 -24.85 14.56
C PHE A 165 -50.93 -26.30 14.18
N TYR A 166 -50.60 -27.27 15.03
CA TYR A 166 -50.83 -28.69 14.72
C TYR A 166 -52.31 -29.09 14.71
N LYS A 167 -53.18 -28.28 15.31
CA LYS A 167 -54.63 -28.49 15.30
C LYS A 167 -55.30 -27.95 14.04
N GLU A 168 -54.86 -26.79 13.55
CA GLU A 168 -55.55 -26.07 12.46
C GLU A 168 -54.85 -26.18 11.11
N ALA A 169 -53.53 -26.37 11.09
CA ALA A 169 -52.79 -26.46 9.84
C ALA A 169 -53.05 -27.79 9.12
N PRO A 170 -53.31 -27.76 7.80
CA PRO A 170 -53.49 -28.96 6.99
C PRO A 170 -52.29 -29.93 7.11
N PRO A 171 -52.51 -31.26 7.03
CA PRO A 171 -51.44 -32.27 7.10
C PRO A 171 -50.31 -32.05 6.09
N ASP A 172 -50.66 -31.51 4.92
CA ASP A 172 -49.72 -31.21 3.83
C ASP A 172 -48.71 -30.11 4.19
N ILE A 173 -49.06 -29.23 5.14
CA ILE A 173 -48.21 -28.13 5.62
C ILE A 173 -47.58 -28.50 6.97
N SER A 174 -48.36 -29.05 7.90
CA SER A 174 -47.89 -29.35 9.25
C SER A 174 -46.87 -30.48 9.30
N LYS A 175 -47.00 -31.49 8.44
CA LYS A 175 -46.07 -32.64 8.28
C LYS A 175 -45.48 -33.11 9.61
N ALA A 176 -46.37 -33.43 10.56
CA ALA A 176 -46.00 -33.68 11.96
C ALA A 176 -44.89 -34.73 12.13
N GLU A 177 -44.81 -35.72 11.23
CA GLU A 177 -43.77 -36.76 11.22
C GLU A 177 -42.34 -36.21 11.06
N VAL A 178 -42.18 -35.11 10.33
CA VAL A 178 -40.87 -34.48 10.05
C VAL A 178 -40.64 -33.26 10.93
N THR A 179 -41.70 -32.50 11.23
CA THR A 179 -41.58 -31.25 11.98
C THR A 179 -41.46 -31.47 13.49
N MET A 180 -42.12 -32.47 14.08
CA MET A 180 -42.09 -32.66 15.55
C MET A 180 -40.69 -32.93 16.12
N GLY A 181 -39.75 -33.44 15.32
CA GLY A 181 -38.38 -33.75 15.75
C GLY A 181 -37.35 -32.64 15.54
N ASP A 182 -37.68 -31.57 14.81
CA ASP A 182 -36.72 -30.51 14.46
C ASP A 182 -37.35 -29.11 14.64
N PRO A 183 -36.92 -28.32 15.66
CA PRO A 183 -37.42 -26.97 15.91
C PRO A 183 -37.31 -26.02 14.70
N HIS A 184 -36.30 -26.20 13.86
CA HIS A 184 -36.15 -25.37 12.66
C HIS A 184 -37.24 -25.69 11.64
N GLN A 185 -37.51 -26.98 11.40
CA GLN A 185 -38.59 -27.41 10.51
C GLN A 185 -39.97 -27.00 11.03
N GLN A 186 -40.18 -27.00 12.36
CA GLN A 186 -41.41 -26.45 12.96
C GLN A 186 -41.58 -24.98 12.64
N THR A 187 -40.52 -24.19 12.78
CA THR A 187 -40.55 -22.76 12.51
C THR A 187 -40.87 -22.47 11.04
N LEU A 188 -40.24 -23.19 10.11
CA LEU A 188 -40.52 -23.07 8.68
C LEU A 188 -41.97 -23.44 8.35
N ALA A 189 -42.46 -24.57 8.85
CA ALA A 189 -43.82 -25.03 8.59
C ALA A 189 -44.88 -24.08 9.19
N ARG A 190 -44.62 -23.50 10.36
CA ARG A 190 -45.47 -22.46 10.97
C ARG A 190 -45.51 -21.18 10.12
N LEU A 191 -44.37 -20.75 9.58
CA LEU A 191 -44.31 -19.58 8.68
C LEU A 191 -45.06 -19.83 7.37
N ASP A 192 -44.97 -21.04 6.81
CA ASP A 192 -45.72 -21.42 5.61
C ASP A 192 -47.24 -21.40 5.86
N TRP A 193 -47.67 -21.86 7.03
CA TRP A 193 -49.08 -21.79 7.43
C TRP A 193 -49.57 -20.35 7.61
N GLU A 194 -48.82 -19.52 8.31
CA GLU A 194 -49.13 -18.09 8.47
C GLU A 194 -49.23 -17.39 7.10
N LEU A 195 -48.31 -17.70 6.18
CA LEU A 195 -48.35 -17.16 4.82
C LEU A 195 -49.63 -17.57 4.08
N GLU A 196 -50.03 -18.84 4.17
CA GLU A 196 -51.25 -19.36 3.57
C GLU A 196 -52.51 -18.70 4.17
N GLN A 197 -52.54 -18.53 5.49
CA GLN A 197 -53.62 -17.80 6.17
C GLN A 197 -53.71 -16.35 5.68
N ARG A 198 -52.59 -15.63 5.59
CA ARG A 198 -52.54 -14.26 5.07
C ARG A 198 -53.00 -14.16 3.63
N LYS A 199 -52.63 -15.11 2.77
CA LYS A 199 -53.11 -15.16 1.37
C LYS A 199 -54.63 -15.32 1.32
N ARG A 200 -55.19 -16.27 2.08
CA ARG A 200 -56.65 -16.49 2.14
C ARG A 200 -57.39 -15.27 2.68
N LEU A 201 -56.87 -14.62 3.72
CA LEU A 201 -57.44 -13.41 4.30
C LEU A 201 -57.41 -12.24 3.30
N ALA A 202 -56.31 -12.07 2.57
CA ALA A 202 -56.17 -11.03 1.55
C ALA A 202 -57.15 -11.23 0.39
N GLU A 203 -57.38 -12.48 -0.03
CA GLU A 203 -58.35 -12.83 -1.06
C GLU A 203 -59.78 -12.54 -0.61
N LYS A 204 -60.19 -13.02 0.57
CA LYS A 204 -61.50 -12.70 1.16
C LYS A 204 -61.71 -11.19 1.32
N TYR A 205 -60.69 -10.46 1.77
CA TYR A 205 -60.77 -9.01 1.89
C TYR A 205 -61.02 -8.34 0.54
N ARG A 206 -60.32 -8.78 -0.51
CA ARG A 206 -60.51 -8.29 -1.88
C ARG A 206 -61.93 -8.56 -2.40
N GLU A 207 -62.46 -9.76 -2.15
CA GLU A 207 -63.85 -10.11 -2.49
C GLU A 207 -64.86 -9.25 -1.74
N CYS A 208 -64.70 -9.10 -0.42
CA CYS A 208 -65.57 -8.24 0.40
C CYS A 208 -65.52 -6.78 -0.05
N LEU A 209 -64.34 -6.25 -0.40
CA LEU A 209 -64.20 -4.91 -0.96
C LEU A 209 -64.95 -4.79 -2.30
N SER A 210 -64.77 -5.75 -3.21
CA SER A 210 -65.49 -5.74 -4.49
C SER A 210 -67.00 -5.78 -4.29
N ASN A 211 -67.50 -6.59 -3.34
CA ASN A 211 -68.92 -6.65 -3.02
C ASN A 211 -69.43 -5.35 -2.40
N LYS A 212 -68.66 -4.74 -1.48
CA LYS A 212 -68.97 -3.42 -0.92
C LYS A 212 -69.09 -2.37 -2.03
N GLU A 213 -68.14 -2.33 -2.97
CA GLU A 213 -68.16 -1.40 -4.11
C GLU A 213 -69.37 -1.64 -5.02
N LYS A 214 -69.74 -2.90 -5.29
CA LYS A 214 -70.94 -3.24 -6.06
C LYS A 214 -72.21 -2.72 -5.37
N ILE A 215 -72.35 -2.99 -4.08
CA ILE A 215 -73.50 -2.54 -3.28
C ILE A 215 -73.57 -1.01 -3.24
N LEU A 216 -72.44 -0.32 -3.06
CA LEU A 216 -72.40 1.16 -3.09
C LEU A 216 -72.87 1.70 -4.44
N LYS A 217 -72.41 1.12 -5.55
CA LYS A 217 -72.88 1.50 -6.90
C LYS A 217 -74.37 1.23 -7.08
N GLU A 218 -74.89 0.10 -6.59
CA GLU A 218 -76.32 -0.19 -6.63
C GLU A 218 -77.16 0.79 -5.81
N ILE A 219 -76.65 1.27 -4.67
CA ILE A 219 -77.29 2.29 -3.85
C ILE A 219 -77.30 3.65 -4.56
N GLU A 220 -76.21 4.02 -5.25
CA GLU A 220 -76.15 5.25 -6.04
C GLU A 220 -77.10 5.23 -7.23
N VAL A 221 -77.27 4.08 -7.91
CA VAL A 221 -78.20 3.94 -9.04
C VAL A 221 -79.67 3.92 -8.61
N LYS A 222 -79.97 3.51 -7.37
CA LYS A 222 -81.33 3.49 -6.82
C LYS A 222 -81.76 4.81 -6.16
N LYS A 223 -80.88 5.81 -6.10
CA LYS A 223 -81.16 7.19 -5.68
C LYS A 223 -81.56 8.04 -6.88
#